data_AF-A9QQC9-F1
#
_entry.id   AF-A9QQC9-F1
#
_cell.length_a   1.000
_cell.length_b   1.000
_cell.length_c   1.000
_cell.angle_alpha   90.00
_cell.angle_beta   90.00
_cell.angle_gamma   90.00
#
_symmetry.space_group_name_H-M   'P 1'
#
loop_
_entity.id
_entity.type
_entity.pdbx_description
1 polymer ?
#
loop_
_entity_poly.entity_id
_entity_poly.type
_entity_poly.pdbx_seq_one_letter_code
_entity_poly.pdbx_strand_id
1 'polypeptide(L)'
;QEEKDNEVKREFETASESDLKGIFENSYGKENSKKKKTGSYKDHEHYLTYVSSEHYKEKGLGLESTFERQAASAVLDFTGDDQEISRKLKNASHWDRKKKKFVHTDNNERAKKMKTESGVWIPKSYKSDVYKKWQEKNKVRYQDDSDNEESEMGKQKGLKSHMKNKQKKKKKKKKK
;
A
#
# COMPACT_ATOMS: atom_id res chain seq x y z
N GLN A 1 -30.56 12.20 121.06
CA GLN A 1 -30.63 13.48 120.32
C GLN A 1 -29.40 13.51 119.44
N GLU A 2 -29.41 12.72 118.37
CA GLU A 2 -29.89 13.04 117.02
C GLU A 2 -28.70 13.53 116.16
N GLU A 3 -27.94 12.56 115.64
CA GLU A 3 -26.94 12.76 114.58
C GLU A 3 -27.68 13.05 113.28
N LYS A 4 -27.33 14.15 112.61
CA LYS A 4 -27.89 14.54 111.32
C LYS A 4 -27.01 13.98 110.21
N ASP A 5 -27.51 12.96 109.53
CA ASP A 5 -26.93 12.45 108.29
C ASP A 5 -27.07 13.51 107.18
N ASN A 6 -25.92 14.04 106.75
CA ASN A 6 -25.84 15.01 105.66
C ASN A 6 -25.71 14.23 104.34
N GLU A 7 -26.85 13.89 103.75
CA GLU A 7 -26.94 13.18 102.48
C GLU A 7 -26.56 14.12 101.32
N VAL A 8 -25.32 14.01 100.83
CA VAL A 8 -24.83 14.76 99.67
C VAL A 8 -25.49 14.18 98.41
N LYS A 9 -26.58 14.81 97.98
CA LYS A 9 -27.20 14.57 96.67
C LYS A 9 -26.18 14.92 95.58
N ARG A 10 -25.56 13.91 94.98
CA ARG A 10 -24.78 14.07 93.74
C ARG A 10 -25.77 14.18 92.58
N GLU A 11 -26.01 15.40 92.14
CA GLU A 11 -26.73 15.66 90.90
C GLU A 11 -25.87 15.14 89.73
N PHE A 12 -26.46 14.25 88.93
CA PHE A 12 -25.80 13.67 87.76
C PHE A 12 -26.01 14.63 86.58
N GLU A 13 -25.07 15.54 86.36
CA GLU A 13 -25.07 16.40 85.17
C GLU A 13 -24.78 15.55 83.94
N THR A 14 -25.82 15.30 83.13
CA THR A 14 -25.66 14.70 81.81
C THR A 14 -25.10 15.75 80.86
N ALA A 15 -24.03 15.42 80.14
CA ALA A 15 -23.44 16.31 79.14
C ALA A 15 -24.51 16.81 78.16
N SER A 16 -24.52 18.12 77.90
CA SER A 16 -25.48 18.73 76.99
C SER A 16 -25.17 18.34 75.54
N GLU A 17 -26.18 18.38 74.68
CA GLU A 17 -26.03 18.02 73.26
C GLU A 17 -25.01 18.92 72.53
N SER A 18 -24.81 20.16 73.01
CA SER A 18 -23.74 21.06 72.57
C SER A 18 -22.34 20.59 72.97
N ASP A 19 -22.18 20.00 74.16
CA ASP A 19 -20.88 19.50 74.63
C ASP A 19 -20.46 18.27 73.82
N LEU A 20 -21.41 17.38 73.53
CA LEU A 20 -21.19 16.24 72.64
C LEU A 20 -20.89 16.68 71.21
N LYS A 21 -21.57 17.73 70.72
CA LYS A 21 -21.32 18.27 69.38
C LYS A 21 -19.95 18.92 69.26
N GLY A 22 -19.47 19.65 70.26
CA GLY A 22 -18.13 20.24 70.28
C GLY A 22 -17.02 19.19 70.23
N ILE A 23 -17.18 18.07 70.93
CA ILE A 23 -16.24 16.94 70.90
C ILE A 23 -16.26 16.27 69.52
N PHE A 24 -17.44 16.07 68.94
CA PHE A 24 -17.62 15.47 67.61
C PHE A 24 -16.97 16.36 66.53
N GLU A 25 -17.23 17.66 66.54
CA GLU A 25 -16.73 18.62 65.55
C GLU A 25 -15.21 18.81 65.64
N ASN A 26 -14.62 18.66 66.82
CA ASN A 26 -13.17 18.66 67.03
C ASN A 26 -12.50 17.34 66.62
N SER A 27 -13.23 16.22 66.63
CA SER A 27 -12.73 14.91 66.15
C SER A 27 -12.70 14.81 64.62
N TYR A 28 -13.61 15.50 63.94
CA TYR A 28 -13.56 15.70 62.47
C TYR A 28 -12.85 17.00 62.10
N GLY A 29 -12.00 17.50 62.99
CA GLY A 29 -11.04 18.56 62.73
C GLY A 29 -10.36 18.30 61.40
N LYS A 30 -10.71 19.15 60.44
CA LYS A 30 -10.20 19.21 59.08
C LYS A 30 -8.70 19.49 59.13
N GLU A 31 -7.92 18.45 59.40
CA GLU A 31 -6.48 18.50 59.29
C GLU A 31 -6.15 18.68 57.81
N ASN A 32 -5.86 19.92 57.43
CA ASN A 32 -5.02 20.21 56.29
C ASN A 32 -3.60 19.72 56.64
N SER A 33 -3.44 18.41 56.83
CA SER A 33 -2.15 17.76 56.84
C SER A 33 -1.64 17.83 55.41
N LYS A 34 -0.90 18.91 55.13
CA LYS A 34 -0.05 18.96 53.94
C LYS A 34 0.82 17.72 54.01
N LYS A 35 0.45 16.67 53.27
CA LYS A 35 1.24 15.46 53.11
C LYS A 35 2.63 15.92 52.71
N LYS A 36 3.57 15.90 53.65
CA LYS A 36 4.98 16.08 53.33
C LYS A 36 5.26 15.00 52.31
N LYS A 37 5.55 15.38 51.07
CA LYS A 37 5.98 14.43 50.04
C LYS A 37 7.20 13.75 50.65
N THR A 38 7.04 12.51 51.09
CA THR A 38 8.16 11.67 51.44
C THR A 38 8.95 11.57 50.15
N GLY A 39 10.10 12.25 50.09
CA GLY A 39 11.06 12.00 49.02
C GLY A 39 11.28 10.49 48.98
N SER A 40 11.23 9.88 47.80
CA SER A 40 11.40 8.44 47.73
C SER A 40 12.76 8.11 48.35
N TYR A 41 12.79 7.16 49.30
CA TYR A 41 14.03 6.62 49.88
C TYR A 41 14.91 5.89 48.85
N LYS A 42 14.48 5.88 47.58
CA LYS A 42 15.19 5.27 46.45
C LYS A 42 16.24 6.26 45.95
N ASP A 43 17.49 5.83 45.95
CA ASP A 43 18.58 6.53 45.29
C ASP A 43 18.38 6.49 43.77
N HIS A 44 18.39 7.65 43.12
CA HIS A 44 18.20 7.73 41.67
C HIS A 44 19.35 7.09 40.87
N GLU A 45 20.56 7.06 41.43
CA GLU A 45 21.75 6.57 40.73
C GLU A 45 21.97 5.06 40.88
N HIS A 46 21.60 4.49 42.03
CA HIS A 46 21.95 3.10 42.37
C HIS A 46 20.75 2.19 42.68
N TYR A 47 19.51 2.69 42.64
CA TYR A 47 18.34 1.85 42.87
C TYR A 47 18.00 1.00 41.64
N LEU A 48 18.20 -0.31 41.76
CA LEU A 48 17.74 -1.29 40.78
C LEU A 48 16.29 -1.66 41.07
N THR A 49 15.39 -1.41 40.12
CA THR A 49 14.00 -1.85 40.19
C THR A 49 13.94 -3.38 40.01
N TYR A 50 13.05 -4.02 40.77
CA TYR A 50 12.79 -5.47 40.64
C TYR A 50 12.35 -5.87 39.22
N VAL A 51 11.75 -4.93 38.50
CA VAL A 51 11.21 -5.11 37.16
C VAL A 51 11.85 -4.08 36.24
N SER A 52 12.15 -4.47 34.99
CA SER A 52 12.64 -3.51 34.00
C SER A 52 11.60 -2.42 33.71
N SER A 53 12.04 -1.27 33.21
CA SER A 53 11.15 -0.18 32.81
C SER A 53 10.14 -0.61 31.73
N GLU A 54 10.49 -1.60 30.91
CA GLU A 54 9.71 -2.03 29.75
C GLU A 54 9.05 -3.41 29.89
N HIS A 55 9.10 -4.03 31.07
CA HIS A 55 8.60 -5.39 31.30
C HIS A 55 7.16 -5.65 30.82
N TYR A 56 6.25 -4.68 30.97
CA TYR A 56 4.88 -4.81 30.49
C TYR A 56 4.75 -4.63 28.97
N LYS A 57 5.65 -3.86 28.34
CA LYS A 57 5.73 -3.74 26.89
C LYS A 57 6.22 -5.06 26.27
N GLU A 58 7.26 -5.66 26.83
CA GLU A 58 7.80 -6.96 26.41
C GLU A 58 6.77 -8.09 26.58
N LYS A 59 5.98 -8.05 27.66
CA LYS A 59 4.88 -9.00 27.90
C LYS A 59 3.65 -8.78 27.02
N GLY A 60 3.66 -7.79 26.12
CA GLY A 60 2.54 -7.46 25.25
C GLY A 60 1.33 -6.84 25.96
N LEU A 61 1.49 -6.43 27.22
CA LEU A 61 0.44 -5.79 28.04
C LEU A 61 0.50 -4.25 27.96
N GLY A 62 1.48 -3.69 27.24
CA GLY A 62 1.65 -2.26 27.08
C GLY A 62 0.69 -1.66 26.05
N LEU A 63 -0.12 -0.69 26.46
CA LEU A 63 -1.13 -0.02 25.62
C LEU A 63 -0.53 0.86 24.52
N GLU A 64 0.60 1.54 24.77
CA GLU A 64 1.15 2.51 23.80
C GLU A 64 2.01 1.87 22.70
N SER A 65 2.61 0.71 23.00
CA SER A 65 3.75 0.17 22.25
C SER A 65 3.62 -1.35 22.11
N THR A 66 2.53 -1.80 21.48
CA THR A 66 2.35 -3.22 21.16
C THR A 66 3.35 -3.63 20.08
N PHE A 67 4.01 -4.77 20.29
CA PHE A 67 4.96 -5.34 19.33
C PHE A 67 4.33 -5.50 17.94
N GLU A 68 3.06 -5.92 17.89
CA GLU A 68 2.31 -6.08 16.65
C GLU A 68 2.20 -4.78 15.84
N ARG A 69 1.98 -3.64 16.50
CA ARG A 69 1.87 -2.35 15.83
C ARG A 69 3.21 -1.88 15.31
N GLN A 70 4.29 -2.09 16.08
CA GLN A 70 5.65 -1.80 15.61
C GLN A 70 6.03 -2.71 14.44
N ALA A 71 5.75 -4.01 14.54
CA ALA A 71 6.01 -4.99 13.49
C ALA A 71 5.23 -4.65 12.20
N ALA A 72 3.95 -4.29 12.32
CA ALA A 72 3.14 -3.86 11.18
C ALA A 72 3.70 -2.59 10.51
N SER A 73 4.22 -1.64 11.29
CA SER A 73 4.86 -0.44 10.74
C SER A 73 6.24 -0.71 10.12
N ALA A 74 6.91 -1.78 10.55
CA ALA A 74 8.22 -2.19 10.04
C ALA A 74 8.12 -3.08 8.79
N VAL A 75 6.91 -3.41 8.31
CA VAL A 75 6.72 -4.10 7.02
C VAL A 75 7.08 -3.14 5.90
N LEU A 76 8.26 -3.34 5.31
CA LEU A 76 8.73 -2.61 4.13
C LEU A 76 8.20 -3.27 2.86
N ASP A 77 7.60 -2.48 1.96
CA ASP A 77 7.24 -2.93 0.62
C ASP A 77 8.46 -2.84 -0.32
N PHE A 78 9.09 -3.98 -0.58
CA PHE A 78 10.24 -4.07 -1.49
C PHE A 78 9.88 -3.87 -2.97
N THR A 79 8.60 -3.78 -3.32
CA THR A 79 8.17 -3.65 -4.72
C THR A 79 8.05 -2.19 -5.20
N GLY A 80 8.14 -1.21 -4.29
CA GLY A 80 7.84 0.19 -4.57
C GLY A 80 8.96 1.01 -5.23
N ASP A 81 10.23 0.67 -5.01
CA ASP A 81 11.36 1.57 -5.35
C ASP A 81 12.40 0.97 -6.30
N ASP A 82 12.17 -0.26 -6.77
CA ASP A 82 13.09 -0.88 -7.72
C ASP A 82 12.84 -0.36 -9.15
N GLN A 83 13.65 0.64 -9.51
CA GLN A 83 13.71 1.20 -10.85
C GLN A 83 14.01 0.12 -11.91
N GLU A 84 14.70 -0.95 -11.55
CA GLU A 84 14.99 -2.07 -12.44
C GLU A 84 13.72 -2.89 -12.74
N ILE A 85 12.92 -3.18 -11.71
CA ILE A 85 11.61 -3.85 -11.88
C ILE A 85 10.68 -2.98 -12.70
N SER A 86 10.62 -1.66 -12.43
CA SER A 86 9.80 -0.73 -13.23
C SER A 86 10.19 -0.73 -14.71
N ARG A 87 11.50 -0.77 -15.02
CA ARG A 87 12.00 -0.86 -16.40
C ARG A 87 11.65 -2.19 -17.05
N LYS A 88 11.77 -3.32 -16.32
CA LYS A 88 11.41 -4.65 -16.82
C LYS A 88 9.91 -4.74 -17.14
N LEU A 89 9.06 -4.21 -16.27
CA LEU A 89 7.61 -4.16 -16.48
C LEU A 89 7.23 -3.28 -17.69
N LYS A 90 7.89 -2.13 -17.86
CA LYS A 90 7.67 -1.24 -19.02
C LYS A 90 8.08 -1.89 -20.34
N ASN A 91 9.18 -2.64 -20.34
CA ASN A 91 9.69 -3.31 -21.54
C ASN A 91 9.02 -4.68 -21.80
N ALA A 92 7.95 -5.02 -21.09
CA ALA A 92 7.31 -6.33 -21.22
C ALA A 92 6.66 -6.51 -22.60
N SER A 93 7.06 -7.57 -23.29
CA SER A 93 6.44 -8.02 -24.52
C SER A 93 5.15 -8.78 -24.24
N HIS A 94 4.09 -8.45 -24.97
CA HIS A 94 2.80 -9.13 -24.88
C HIS A 94 2.68 -10.15 -26.01
N TRP A 95 2.20 -11.35 -25.71
CA TRP A 95 1.92 -12.35 -26.75
C TRP A 95 0.62 -11.99 -27.50
N ASP A 96 0.72 -11.62 -28.78
CA ASP A 96 -0.45 -11.44 -29.63
C ASP A 96 -0.96 -12.82 -30.07
N ARG A 97 -2.04 -13.30 -29.43
CA ARG A 97 -2.64 -14.62 -29.70
C ARG A 97 -3.04 -14.83 -31.17
N LYS A 98 -3.41 -13.75 -31.87
CA LYS A 98 -3.84 -13.83 -33.28
C LYS A 98 -2.65 -13.96 -34.22
N LYS A 99 -1.60 -13.18 -33.96
CA LYS A 99 -0.37 -13.21 -34.78
C LYS A 99 0.66 -14.24 -34.29
N LYS A 100 0.36 -14.95 -33.20
CA LYS A 100 1.24 -15.94 -32.55
C LYS A 100 2.68 -15.44 -32.42
N LYS A 101 2.85 -14.19 -31.97
CA LYS A 101 4.17 -13.57 -31.78
C LYS A 101 4.15 -12.55 -30.65
N PHE A 102 5.31 -12.35 -30.03
CA PHE A 102 5.49 -11.29 -29.05
C PHE A 102 5.51 -9.91 -29.72
N VAL A 103 4.71 -8.99 -29.17
CA VAL A 103 4.60 -7.59 -29.60
C VAL A 103 4.96 -6.72 -28.42
N HIS A 104 5.95 -5.85 -28.62
CA HIS A 104 6.28 -4.80 -27.65
C HIS A 104 5.22 -3.70 -27.78
N THR A 105 4.63 -3.28 -26.66
CA THR A 105 3.62 -2.21 -26.60
C THR A 105 4.21 -0.82 -26.79
N ASP A 106 5.54 -0.71 -26.79
CA ASP A 106 6.23 0.55 -26.95
C ASP A 106 6.07 1.08 -28.38
N ASN A 107 5.25 2.12 -28.51
CA ASN A 107 5.21 3.05 -29.66
C ASN A 107 6.49 3.89 -29.79
N ASN A 108 7.64 3.36 -29.35
CA ASN A 108 8.91 4.04 -29.48
C ASN A 108 9.35 4.00 -30.94
N GLU A 109 9.40 5.16 -31.60
CA GLU A 109 9.94 5.32 -32.96
C GLU A 109 11.37 4.78 -33.09
N ARG A 110 12.11 4.74 -31.97
CA ARG A 110 13.44 4.13 -31.84
C ARG A 110 13.44 2.62 -32.14
N ALA A 111 12.33 1.91 -31.92
CA ALA A 111 12.23 0.49 -32.25
C ALA A 111 12.36 0.23 -33.77
N LYS A 112 12.04 1.23 -34.60
CA LYS A 112 12.16 1.16 -36.07
C LYS A 112 13.57 1.48 -36.57
N LYS A 113 14.48 1.94 -35.71
CA LYS A 113 15.86 2.32 -36.03
C LYS A 113 16.86 1.46 -35.24
N MET A 114 18.05 1.27 -35.78
CA MET A 114 19.17 0.61 -35.12
C MET A 114 20.40 1.51 -35.21
N LYS A 115 21.25 1.50 -34.18
CA LYS A 115 22.56 2.14 -34.26
C LYS A 115 23.49 1.24 -35.05
N THR A 116 24.19 1.79 -36.03
CA THR A 116 25.29 1.12 -36.71
C THR A 116 26.59 1.24 -35.91
N GLU A 117 27.59 0.47 -36.30
CA GLU A 117 28.97 0.56 -35.77
C GLU A 117 29.56 1.98 -35.90
N SER A 118 29.10 2.75 -36.89
CA SER A 118 29.43 4.18 -37.08
C SER A 118 28.64 5.14 -36.16
N GLY A 119 27.78 4.64 -35.27
CA GLY A 119 26.97 5.44 -34.34
C GLY A 119 25.72 6.09 -34.94
N VAL A 120 25.51 5.97 -36.25
CA VAL A 120 24.35 6.55 -36.96
C VAL A 120 23.11 5.68 -36.78
N TRP A 121 21.94 6.31 -36.63
CA TRP A 121 20.66 5.61 -36.57
C TRP A 121 20.14 5.32 -37.98
N ILE A 122 20.08 4.05 -38.37
CA ILE A 122 19.53 3.59 -39.65
C ILE A 122 18.23 2.83 -39.40
N PRO A 123 17.19 2.95 -40.26
CA PRO A 123 15.99 2.13 -40.14
C PRO A 123 16.32 0.63 -40.20
N LYS A 124 15.66 -0.20 -39.37
CA LYS A 124 15.89 -1.66 -39.31
C LYS A 124 15.62 -2.37 -40.64
N SER A 125 14.72 -1.82 -41.47
CA SER A 125 14.43 -2.33 -42.81
C SER A 125 15.60 -2.24 -43.79
N TYR A 126 16.64 -1.48 -43.46
CA TYR A 126 17.84 -1.36 -44.30
C TYR A 126 18.61 -2.68 -44.41
N LYS A 127 18.59 -3.55 -43.38
CA LYS A 127 19.36 -4.82 -43.41
C LYS A 127 18.54 -6.02 -43.90
N SER A 128 17.23 -6.04 -43.66
CA SER A 128 16.38 -7.21 -43.94
C SER A 128 15.67 -7.18 -45.30
N ASP A 129 15.35 -6.00 -45.83
CA ASP A 129 14.36 -5.90 -46.93
C ASP A 129 14.98 -5.58 -48.29
N VAL A 130 16.31 -5.50 -48.40
CA VAL A 130 16.99 -5.10 -49.65
C VAL A 130 16.72 -6.11 -50.77
N TYR A 131 16.88 -7.40 -50.48
CA TYR A 131 16.68 -8.46 -51.47
C TYR A 131 15.20 -8.62 -51.85
N LYS A 132 14.30 -8.61 -50.86
CA LYS A 132 12.85 -8.65 -51.13
C LYS A 132 12.38 -7.49 -52.01
N LYS A 133 12.86 -6.27 -51.74
CA LYS A 133 12.59 -5.10 -52.59
C LYS A 133 13.16 -5.26 -54.00
N TRP A 134 14.33 -5.88 -54.14
CA TRP A 134 14.89 -6.18 -55.47
C TRP A 134 14.04 -7.21 -56.21
N GLN A 135 13.61 -8.28 -55.55
CA GLN A 135 12.72 -9.30 -56.14
C GLN A 135 11.39 -8.69 -56.60
N GLU A 136 10.75 -7.88 -55.77
CA GLU A 136 9.50 -7.17 -56.09
C GLU A 136 9.65 -6.24 -57.30
N LYS A 137 10.73 -5.44 -57.31
CA LYS A 137 11.03 -4.51 -58.42
C LYS A 137 11.27 -5.25 -59.73
N ASN A 138 11.95 -6.38 -59.68
CA ASN A 138 12.27 -7.18 -60.86
C ASN A 138 11.16 -8.21 -61.20
N LYS A 139 10.07 -8.26 -60.42
CA LYS A 139 8.97 -9.23 -60.54
C LYS A 139 9.46 -10.69 -60.61
N VAL A 140 10.62 -10.96 -60.02
CA VAL A 140 11.20 -12.29 -59.94
C VAL A 140 10.45 -13.02 -58.83
N ARG A 141 9.43 -13.79 -59.20
CA ARG A 141 8.75 -14.71 -58.28
C ARG A 141 9.64 -15.94 -58.09
N TYR A 142 10.49 -15.92 -57.07
CA TYR A 142 11.02 -17.17 -56.54
C TYR A 142 9.86 -17.86 -55.79
N GLN A 143 9.56 -19.11 -56.17
CA GLN A 143 8.89 -20.03 -55.26
C GLN A 143 9.88 -20.29 -54.13
N ASP A 144 9.63 -19.63 -53.00
CA ASP A 144 10.42 -19.78 -51.79
C ASP A 144 10.02 -21.12 -51.13
N ASP A 145 10.67 -22.20 -51.56
CA ASP A 145 10.49 -23.56 -51.00
C ASP A 145 11.51 -23.87 -49.90
N SER A 146 12.13 -22.87 -49.26
CA SER A 146 13.07 -23.14 -48.18
C SER A 146 12.96 -22.15 -47.02
N ASP A 147 12.47 -22.73 -45.91
CA ASP A 147 12.82 -22.39 -44.53
C ASP A 147 11.96 -21.35 -43.78
N ASN A 148 10.66 -21.60 -43.78
CA ASN A 148 9.85 -21.37 -42.59
C ASN A 148 8.81 -22.49 -42.47
N GLU A 149 9.24 -23.64 -41.94
CA GLU A 149 8.33 -24.70 -41.53
C GLU A 149 7.32 -24.15 -40.50
N GLU A 150 6.12 -23.87 -40.99
CA GLU A 150 4.83 -24.31 -40.44
C GLU A 150 3.76 -23.29 -40.85
N SER A 151 3.22 -23.44 -42.06
CA SER A 151 1.77 -23.45 -42.32
C SER A 151 1.46 -23.29 -43.80
N GLU A 152 0.42 -24.02 -44.22
CA GLU A 152 -0.35 -23.84 -45.45
C GLU A 152 0.22 -24.42 -46.76
N MET A 153 0.21 -25.74 -46.82
CA MET A 153 -0.05 -26.44 -48.08
C MET A 153 -1.57 -26.64 -48.25
N GLY A 154 -2.13 -26.01 -49.29
CA GLY A 154 -3.39 -26.44 -49.90
C GLY A 154 -4.56 -25.46 -49.80
N LYS A 155 -4.77 -24.67 -50.86
CA LYS A 155 -5.85 -24.92 -51.85
C LYS A 155 -5.99 -23.74 -52.83
N GLN A 156 -5.86 -24.10 -54.10
CA GLN A 156 -6.04 -23.28 -55.29
C GLN A 156 -7.28 -22.38 -55.20
N LYS A 157 -7.14 -21.08 -55.47
CA LYS A 157 -8.27 -20.18 -55.71
C LYS A 157 -8.37 -19.86 -57.19
N GLY A 158 -9.36 -20.49 -57.82
CA GLY A 158 -9.78 -20.24 -59.19
C GLY A 158 -10.16 -18.77 -59.42
N LEU A 159 -9.82 -18.32 -60.62
CA LEU A 159 -10.15 -17.00 -61.15
C LEU A 159 -11.67 -16.83 -61.19
N LYS A 160 -12.22 -15.86 -60.44
CA LYS A 160 -13.61 -15.44 -60.60
C LYS A 160 -13.66 -14.10 -61.33
N SER A 161 -14.15 -14.14 -62.57
CA SER A 161 -14.49 -12.96 -63.36
C SER A 161 -15.58 -12.15 -62.64
N HIS A 162 -15.45 -10.82 -62.65
CA HIS A 162 -16.43 -9.92 -62.04
C HIS A 162 -17.15 -9.14 -63.16
N MET A 163 -18.35 -9.60 -63.52
CA MET A 163 -19.28 -8.92 -64.40
C MET A 163 -19.80 -7.65 -63.72
N LYS A 164 -19.56 -6.47 -64.34
CA LYS A 164 -20.06 -5.18 -63.86
C LYS A 164 -21.54 -5.02 -64.22
N ASN A 165 -22.41 -4.90 -63.23
CA ASN A 165 -23.80 -4.49 -63.46
C ASN A 165 -23.98 -2.99 -63.13
N LYS A 166 -24.46 -2.23 -64.11
CA LYS A 166 -24.51 -0.76 -64.12
C LYS A 166 -25.95 -0.30 -63.95
N GLN A 167 -26.38 -0.03 -62.71
CA GLN A 167 -27.69 0.60 -62.47
C GLN A 167 -27.57 2.13 -62.46
N LYS A 168 -28.13 2.76 -63.50
CA LYS A 168 -28.32 4.21 -63.66
C LYS A 168 -29.33 4.73 -62.63
N LYS A 169 -28.90 5.58 -61.69
CA LYS A 169 -29.82 6.44 -60.91
C LYS A 169 -30.30 7.61 -61.78
N LYS A 170 -31.60 7.63 -62.13
CA LYS A 170 -32.24 8.83 -62.67
C LYS A 170 -32.68 9.74 -61.51
N LYS A 171 -32.12 10.94 -61.44
CA LYS A 171 -32.63 12.05 -60.62
C LYS A 171 -33.99 12.48 -61.18
N LYS A 172 -35.03 12.56 -60.35
CA LYS A 172 -36.20 13.42 -60.60
C LYS A 172 -36.30 14.44 -59.48
N LYS A 173 -35.94 15.68 -59.82
CA LYS A 173 -36.37 16.89 -59.12
C LYS A 173 -37.89 17.00 -59.28
N LYS A 174 -38.61 17.30 -58.21
CA LYS A 174 -39.87 18.04 -58.30
C LYS A 174 -39.81 19.23 -57.33
N LYS A 175 -39.72 20.41 -57.93
CA LYS A 175 -40.31 21.65 -57.42
C LYS A 175 -41.84 21.45 -57.45
N LYS A 176 -42.55 21.79 -56.39
CA LYS A 176 -43.37 23.00 -56.26
C LYS A 176 -43.99 23.00 -54.86
#